data_AF-A0A7D5CBK3-F1
#
_entry.id   AF-A0A7D5CBK3-F1
#
_cell.length_a   1.000
_cell.length_b   1.000
_cell.length_c   1.000
_cell.angle_alpha   90.00
_cell.angle_beta   90.00
_cell.angle_gamma   90.00
#
_symmetry.space_group_name_H-M   'P 1'
#
loop_
_entity.id
_entity.type
_entity.pdbx_description
1 polymer ?
#
loop_
_entity_poly.entity_id
_entity_poly.type
_entity_poly.pdbx_seq_one_letter_code
_entity_poly.pdbx_strand_id
1 'polypeptide(L)'
;MGGDEETDGAGRDAPDGDGPGDYPIGGPALVKTAALASVPAERLPALLARVQADLGPRIDDYRRRYERIAAEPDRETFLVEPDHWEGIAERLGLSNRERDAVARAHETAVERAGSGRTSREEFETALEIRSGVVIGTSGERAED
;
A
#
# COMPACT_ATOMS: atom_id res chain seq x y z
N MET A 1 -42.06 -0.89 38.13
CA MET A 1 -40.66 -1.22 37.82
C MET A 1 -40.61 -1.37 36.32
N GLY A 2 -40.19 -0.29 35.64
CA GLY A 2 -40.08 -0.23 34.18
C GLY A 2 -38.75 -0.82 33.76
N GLY A 3 -38.75 -1.53 32.63
CA GLY A 3 -37.62 -2.31 32.15
C GLY A 3 -36.44 -1.45 31.70
N ASP A 4 -35.27 -1.90 32.09
CA ASP A 4 -33.98 -1.47 31.60
C ASP A 4 -33.73 -2.04 30.19
N GLU A 5 -33.22 -1.17 29.33
CA GLU A 5 -32.63 -1.44 28.02
C GLU A 5 -31.40 -2.35 28.16
N GLU A 6 -31.28 -3.36 27.29
CA GLU A 6 -29.96 -3.78 26.78
C GLU A 6 -30.06 -4.02 25.28
N THR A 7 -29.33 -3.18 24.55
CA THR A 7 -29.07 -3.25 23.12
C THR A 7 -27.82 -4.08 22.92
N ASP A 8 -27.91 -5.21 22.21
CA ASP A 8 -26.73 -5.96 21.79
C ASP A 8 -26.77 -6.24 20.27
N GLY A 9 -26.00 -5.43 19.56
CA GLY A 9 -24.75 -5.95 19.02
C GLY A 9 -24.84 -7.02 17.92
N ALA A 10 -25.01 -6.52 16.68
CA ALA A 10 -24.29 -6.92 15.47
C ALA A 10 -23.66 -8.33 15.39
N GLY A 11 -24.20 -9.13 14.47
CA GLY A 11 -23.51 -10.26 13.84
C GLY A 11 -23.96 -10.40 12.39
N ARG A 12 -23.52 -9.50 11.50
CA ARG A 12 -23.58 -9.73 10.06
C ARG A 12 -22.21 -10.26 9.62
N ASP A 13 -22.08 -11.57 9.64
CA ASP A 13 -21.11 -12.29 8.81
C ASP A 13 -21.41 -12.00 7.34
N ALA A 14 -20.64 -11.09 6.75
CA ALA A 14 -20.45 -11.05 5.31
C ALA A 14 -19.06 -11.66 5.05
N PRO A 15 -18.95 -12.78 4.33
CA PRO A 15 -17.66 -13.27 3.87
C PRO A 15 -17.16 -12.35 2.76
N ASP A 16 -16.19 -11.50 3.08
CA ASP A 16 -15.32 -10.85 2.11
C ASP A 16 -14.44 -11.94 1.47
N GLY A 17 -14.77 -12.32 0.23
CA GLY A 17 -13.99 -13.32 -0.49
C GLY A 17 -14.39 -13.44 -1.95
N ASP A 18 -13.46 -13.04 -2.81
CA ASP A 18 -13.28 -13.45 -4.20
C ASP A 18 -13.84 -12.54 -5.34
N GLY A 19 -12.97 -11.63 -5.79
CA GLY A 19 -12.97 -11.05 -7.15
C GLY A 19 -12.56 -9.56 -7.24
N PRO A 20 -11.85 -9.10 -8.29
CA PRO A 20 -10.76 -9.69 -9.06
C PRO A 20 -9.44 -8.92 -8.85
N GLY A 21 -8.32 -9.63 -8.67
CA GLY A 21 -6.97 -9.07 -8.65
C GLY A 21 -6.36 -9.06 -7.25
N ASP A 22 -5.70 -10.16 -6.90
CA ASP A 22 -4.87 -10.26 -5.71
C ASP A 22 -3.68 -9.29 -5.85
N TYR A 23 -3.90 -8.09 -5.31
CA TYR A 23 -2.87 -7.06 -5.17
C TYR A 23 -2.69 -6.84 -3.67
N PRO A 24 -1.46 -6.73 -3.16
CA PRO A 24 -1.20 -6.43 -1.74
C PRO A 24 -1.73 -5.05 -1.31
N ILE A 25 -2.35 -4.30 -2.23
CA ILE A 25 -3.14 -3.09 -1.99
C ILE A 25 -4.59 -3.42 -2.37
N GLY A 26 -5.42 -3.81 -1.40
CA GLY A 26 -6.77 -4.33 -1.66
C GLY A 26 -7.70 -3.41 -2.48
N GLY A 27 -8.63 -4.02 -3.23
CA GLY A 27 -9.48 -3.40 -4.26
C GLY A 27 -10.18 -2.07 -3.92
N PRO A 28 -10.82 -1.89 -2.76
CA PRO A 28 -11.47 -0.62 -2.40
C PRO A 28 -10.49 0.54 -2.12
N ALA A 29 -9.24 0.24 -1.78
CA ALA A 29 -8.19 1.24 -1.58
C ALA A 29 -7.79 1.89 -2.91
N LEU A 30 -7.64 1.05 -3.93
CA LEU A 30 -7.15 1.44 -5.26
C LEU A 30 -8.05 2.47 -5.94
N VAL A 31 -9.38 2.36 -5.76
CA VAL A 31 -10.35 3.27 -6.38
C VAL A 31 -10.27 4.69 -5.81
N LYS A 32 -10.13 4.83 -4.48
CA LYS A 32 -10.04 6.15 -3.83
C LYS A 32 -8.71 6.84 -4.17
N THR A 33 -7.62 6.08 -4.22
CA THR A 33 -6.29 6.63 -4.54
C THR A 33 -6.17 7.01 -6.02
N ALA A 34 -6.72 6.23 -6.95
CA ALA A 34 -6.76 6.59 -8.36
C ALA A 34 -7.53 7.91 -8.61
N ALA A 35 -8.67 8.08 -7.93
CA ALA A 35 -9.47 9.30 -8.00
C ALA A 35 -8.71 10.53 -7.44
N LEU A 36 -8.03 10.38 -6.29
CA LEU A 36 -7.20 11.44 -5.69
C LEU A 36 -6.01 11.83 -6.56
N ALA A 37 -5.44 10.89 -7.31
CA ALA A 37 -4.29 11.12 -8.19
C ALA A 37 -4.66 11.53 -9.63
N SER A 38 -5.95 11.66 -9.96
CA SER A 38 -6.43 11.94 -11.32
C SER A 38 -5.87 10.97 -12.39
N VAL A 39 -5.67 9.71 -12.01
CA VAL A 39 -5.32 8.62 -12.94
C VAL A 39 -6.55 7.74 -13.13
N PRO A 40 -6.85 7.27 -14.36
CA PRO A 40 -7.94 6.33 -14.58
C PRO A 40 -7.77 5.13 -13.64
N ALA A 41 -8.83 4.76 -12.93
CA ALA A 41 -8.81 3.64 -11.97
C ALA A 41 -8.32 2.32 -12.60
N GLU A 42 -8.51 2.15 -13.91
CA GLU A 42 -8.06 1.01 -14.70
C GLU A 42 -6.55 1.00 -14.98
N ARG A 43 -5.88 2.16 -14.94
CA ARG A 43 -4.43 2.27 -15.19
C ARG A 43 -3.58 2.07 -13.95
N LEU A 44 -4.10 2.41 -12.77
CA LEU A 44 -3.34 2.33 -11.52
C LEU A 44 -2.86 0.90 -11.21
N PRO A 45 -3.67 -0.17 -11.34
CA PRO A 45 -3.21 -1.54 -11.13
C PRO A 45 -2.05 -1.94 -12.05
N ALA A 46 -2.10 -1.54 -13.33
CA ALA A 46 -1.03 -1.84 -14.28
C ALA A 46 0.28 -1.10 -13.95
N LEU A 47 0.19 0.13 -13.46
CA LEU A 47 1.36 0.89 -12.99
C LEU A 47 1.97 0.26 -11.74
N LEU A 48 1.14 -0.12 -10.78
CA LEU A 48 1.58 -0.80 -9.56
C LEU A 48 2.24 -2.15 -9.89
N ALA A 49 1.76 -2.88 -10.91
CA ALA A 49 2.42 -4.10 -11.40
C ALA A 49 3.78 -3.88 -12.00
N ARG A 50 3.96 -2.81 -12.77
CA ARG A 50 5.29 -2.47 -13.30
C ARG A 50 6.25 -2.07 -12.18
N VAL A 51 5.76 -1.35 -11.18
CA VAL A 51 6.55 -0.93 -10.01
C VAL A 51 6.90 -2.14 -9.15
N GLN A 52 5.94 -3.00 -8.83
CA GLN A 52 6.19 -4.22 -8.06
C GLN A 52 7.21 -5.15 -8.77
N ALA A 53 7.15 -5.27 -10.10
CA ALA A 53 8.13 -6.03 -10.87
C ALA A 53 9.54 -5.41 -10.83
N ASP A 54 9.66 -4.09 -10.69
CA ASP A 54 10.94 -3.39 -10.50
C ASP A 54 11.46 -3.56 -9.06
N LEU A 55 10.58 -3.46 -8.06
CA LEU A 55 10.97 -3.41 -6.66
C LEU A 55 11.16 -4.78 -6.02
N GLY A 56 10.39 -5.79 -6.43
CA GLY A 56 10.44 -7.15 -5.88
C GLY A 56 11.85 -7.75 -5.86
N PRO A 57 12.57 -7.78 -6.99
CA PRO A 57 13.94 -8.29 -7.05
C PRO A 57 14.96 -7.49 -6.21
N ARG A 58 14.60 -6.27 -5.79
CA ARG A 58 15.45 -5.35 -5.01
C ARG A 58 15.13 -5.36 -3.53
N ILE A 59 14.19 -6.20 -3.07
CA ILE A 59 13.73 -6.17 -1.68
C ILE A 59 14.86 -6.33 -0.65
N ASP A 60 15.87 -7.15 -0.95
CA ASP A 60 17.04 -7.30 -0.08
C ASP A 60 17.92 -6.05 0.00
N ASP A 61 17.96 -5.24 -1.06
CA ASP A 61 18.61 -3.93 -1.00
C ASP A 61 17.82 -2.96 -0.12
N TYR A 62 16.49 -3.00 -0.18
CA TYR A 62 15.63 -2.17 0.67
C TYR A 62 15.79 -2.54 2.15
N ARG A 63 15.82 -3.84 2.48
CA ARG A 63 16.07 -4.32 3.84
C ARG A 63 17.41 -3.84 4.42
N ARG A 64 18.41 -3.62 3.57
CA ARG A 64 19.74 -3.13 4.00
C ARG A 64 19.83 -1.61 4.08
N ARG A 65 19.15 -0.90 3.15
CA ARG A 65 19.32 0.55 2.96
C ARG A 65 18.29 1.37 3.72
N TYR A 66 17.09 0.83 3.91
CA TYR A 66 15.93 1.58 4.37
C TYR A 66 15.40 1.07 5.69
N GLU A 67 14.76 1.99 6.42
CA GLU A 67 14.05 1.65 7.64
C GLU A 67 12.78 0.85 7.28
N ARG A 68 12.76 -0.41 7.70
CA ARG A 68 11.59 -1.27 7.56
C ARG A 68 10.65 -1.07 8.74
N ILE A 69 9.47 -0.54 8.47
CA ILE A 69 8.45 -0.22 9.48
C ILE A 69 7.41 -1.32 9.67
N ALA A 70 7.22 -2.17 8.65
CA ALA A 70 6.38 -3.36 8.77
C ALA A 70 6.94 -4.52 7.94
N ALA A 71 6.91 -5.71 8.52
CA ALA A 71 7.07 -6.98 7.81
C ALA A 71 5.82 -7.82 8.06
N GLU A 72 5.18 -8.22 6.98
CA GLU A 72 4.00 -9.08 6.92
C GLU A 72 4.33 -10.28 6.01
N PRO A 73 3.55 -11.38 6.06
CA PRO A 73 3.86 -12.59 5.28
C PRO A 73 3.91 -12.34 3.76
N ASP A 74 3.04 -11.46 3.26
CA ASP A 74 2.86 -11.14 1.84
C ASP A 74 3.52 -9.83 1.39
N ARG A 75 4.03 -9.00 2.33
CA ARG A 75 4.62 -7.69 2.01
C ARG A 75 5.55 -7.15 3.09
N GLU A 76 6.45 -6.28 2.68
CA GLU A 76 7.26 -5.43 3.56
C GLU A 76 7.07 -3.95 3.22
N THR A 77 7.13 -3.12 4.26
CA THR A 77 6.92 -1.67 4.16
C THR A 77 8.15 -0.93 4.64
N PHE A 78 8.60 0.03 3.83
CA PHE A 78 9.82 0.80 4.03
C PHE A 78 9.54 2.30 4.01
N LEU A 79 10.32 3.07 4.76
CA LEU A 79 10.41 4.52 4.63
C LEU A 79 11.64 4.89 3.79
N VAL A 80 11.43 5.68 2.75
CA VAL A 80 12.47 6.11 1.79
C VAL A 80 12.55 7.64 1.70
N GLU A 81 13.61 8.16 1.09
CA GLU A 81 13.70 9.59 0.78
C GLU A 81 12.60 10.03 -0.21
N PRO A 82 12.07 11.26 -0.15
CA PRO A 82 11.03 11.74 -1.08
C PRO A 82 11.41 11.61 -2.56
N ASP A 83 12.68 11.87 -2.89
CA ASP A 83 13.21 11.83 -4.26
C ASP A 83 13.33 10.40 -4.82
N HIS A 84 13.10 9.38 -3.98
CA HIS A 84 13.19 7.96 -4.37
C HIS A 84 12.29 7.62 -5.57
N TRP A 85 11.09 8.20 -5.62
CA TRP A 85 10.14 7.99 -6.71
C TRP A 85 10.59 8.59 -8.03
N GLU A 86 11.50 9.58 -8.02
CA GLU A 86 12.08 10.14 -9.24
C GLU A 86 12.94 9.08 -9.92
N GLY A 87 13.81 8.41 -9.17
CA GLY A 87 14.64 7.33 -9.69
C GLY A 87 13.82 6.14 -10.20
N ILE A 88 12.67 5.82 -9.58
CA ILE A 88 11.76 4.78 -10.10
C ILE A 88 11.10 5.26 -11.41
N ALA A 89 10.61 6.50 -11.43
CA ALA A 89 9.95 7.06 -12.60
C ALA A 89 10.88 7.10 -13.81
N GLU A 90 12.15 7.47 -13.63
CA GLU A 90 13.16 7.46 -14.69
C GLU A 90 13.41 6.05 -15.23
N ARG A 91 13.56 5.04 -14.35
CA ARG A 91 13.78 3.65 -14.77
C ARG A 91 12.60 3.06 -15.53
N LEU A 92 11.38 3.39 -15.12
CA LEU A 92 10.15 2.80 -15.67
C LEU A 92 9.49 3.66 -16.76
N GLY A 93 10.04 4.86 -17.03
CA GLY A 93 9.48 5.82 -17.97
C GLY A 93 8.11 6.34 -17.54
N LEU A 94 7.91 6.55 -16.23
CA LEU A 94 6.65 7.10 -15.70
C LEU A 94 6.61 8.61 -15.90
N SER A 95 5.45 9.11 -16.31
CA SER A 95 5.18 10.54 -16.25
C SER A 95 5.06 11.02 -14.80
N ASN A 96 5.19 12.34 -14.58
CA ASN A 96 5.03 12.95 -13.26
C ASN A 96 3.68 12.59 -12.60
N ARG A 97 2.60 12.46 -13.38
CA ARG A 97 1.28 12.06 -12.87
C ARG A 97 1.22 10.60 -12.47
N GLU A 98 1.82 9.72 -13.26
CA GLU A 98 1.88 8.28 -12.92
C GLU A 98 2.76 8.05 -11.70
N ARG A 99 3.89 8.77 -11.60
CA ARG A 99 4.74 8.79 -10.41
C ARG A 99 3.95 9.21 -9.16
N ASP A 100 3.26 10.35 -9.21
CA ASP A 100 2.46 10.86 -8.10
C ASP A 100 1.36 9.86 -7.67
N ALA A 101 0.69 9.24 -8.65
CA ALA A 101 -0.33 8.24 -8.37
C ALA A 101 0.20 6.98 -7.70
N VAL A 102 1.35 6.48 -8.16
CA VAL A 102 2.02 5.32 -7.54
C VAL A 102 2.50 5.67 -6.15
N ALA A 103 3.17 6.81 -5.97
CA ALA A 103 3.67 7.25 -4.66
C ALA A 103 2.53 7.34 -3.64
N ARG A 104 1.43 8.02 -3.99
CA ARG A 104 0.24 8.11 -3.14
C ARG A 104 -0.39 6.76 -2.84
N ALA A 105 -0.40 5.83 -3.80
CA ALA A 105 -0.92 4.48 -3.58
C ALA A 105 -0.09 3.71 -2.55
N HIS A 106 1.24 3.80 -2.63
CA HIS A 106 2.12 3.18 -1.64
C HIS A 106 1.97 3.86 -0.27
N GLU A 107 1.95 5.19 -0.20
CA GLU A 107 1.73 5.93 1.06
C GLU A 107 0.40 5.56 1.72
N THR A 108 -0.69 5.48 0.96
CA THR A 108 -2.01 5.05 1.47
C THR A 108 -1.94 3.62 2.03
N ALA A 109 -1.19 2.72 1.38
CA ALA A 109 -1.01 1.35 1.85
C ALA A 109 -0.16 1.29 3.13
N VAL A 110 0.87 2.13 3.20
CA VAL A 110 1.75 2.32 4.36
C VAL A 110 0.95 2.83 5.57
N GLU A 111 0.08 3.81 5.40
CA GLU A 111 -0.83 4.33 6.45
C GLU A 111 -1.74 3.24 7.02
N ARG A 112 -2.31 2.38 6.16
CA ARG A 112 -3.15 1.27 6.61
C ARG A 112 -2.37 0.23 7.40
N ALA A 113 -1.15 -0.10 6.98
CA ALA A 113 -0.30 -1.05 7.69
C ALA A 113 0.24 -0.49 9.04
N GLY A 114 0.48 0.82 9.09
CA GLY A 114 1.07 1.53 10.24
C GLY A 114 0.07 1.90 11.35
N SER A 115 -1.21 2.07 11.02
CA SER A 115 -2.26 2.54 11.95
C SER A 115 -2.47 1.67 13.21
N GLY A 116 -1.90 0.46 13.26
CA GLY A 116 -1.93 -0.41 14.44
C GLY A 116 -0.63 -0.52 15.23
N ARG A 117 0.47 0.11 14.78
CA ARG A 117 1.84 -0.11 15.34
C ARG A 117 2.50 1.15 15.90
N THR A 118 2.12 2.34 15.42
CA THR A 118 2.56 3.64 15.93
C THR A 118 1.38 4.60 15.91
N SER A 119 1.43 5.68 16.69
CA SER A 119 0.35 6.69 16.70
C SER A 119 0.19 7.30 15.31
N ARG A 120 -1.05 7.46 14.86
CA ARG A 120 -1.36 8.02 13.53
C ARG A 120 -0.65 9.36 13.25
N GLU A 121 -0.60 10.26 14.23
CA GLU A 121 0.08 11.56 14.10
C GLU A 121 1.58 11.43 13.85
N GLU A 122 2.28 10.55 14.56
CA GLU A 122 3.73 10.32 14.37
C GLU A 122 4.02 9.78 12.97
N PHE A 123 3.10 8.99 12.44
CA PHE A 123 3.18 8.42 11.10
C PHE A 123 2.91 9.45 10.01
N GLU A 124 1.86 10.25 10.16
CA GLU A 124 1.54 11.38 9.27
C GLU A 124 2.73 12.35 9.22
N THR A 125 3.32 12.71 10.36
CA THR A 125 4.52 13.57 10.41
C THR A 125 5.75 12.92 9.77
N ALA A 126 5.95 11.60 9.89
CA ALA A 126 7.04 10.93 9.21
C ALA A 126 6.89 11.00 7.68
N LEU A 127 5.66 10.88 7.16
CA LEU A 127 5.35 10.97 5.74
C LEU A 127 5.40 12.40 5.18
N GLU A 128 5.42 13.44 6.02
CA GLU A 128 5.64 14.82 5.55
C GLU A 128 7.06 15.03 4.98
N ILE A 129 8.02 14.18 5.38
CA ILE A 129 9.45 14.31 5.01
C ILE A 129 10.03 13.05 4.36
N ARG A 130 9.26 11.97 4.27
CA ARG A 130 9.65 10.67 3.73
C ARG A 130 8.48 10.10 2.92
N SER A 131 8.77 9.20 2.00
CA SER A 131 7.71 8.48 1.30
C SER A 131 7.65 7.03 1.74
N GLY A 132 6.45 6.44 1.67
CA GLY A 132 6.21 5.04 2.01
C GLY A 132 6.33 4.16 0.77
N VAL A 133 7.01 3.02 0.89
CA VAL A 133 7.09 2.00 -0.16
C VAL A 133 6.66 0.64 0.40
N VAL A 134 5.61 0.06 -0.17
CA VAL A 134 5.24 -1.35 0.02
C VAL A 134 5.85 -2.21 -1.09
N ILE A 135 6.49 -3.33 -0.73
CA ILE A 135 7.00 -4.33 -1.67
C ILE A 135 6.39 -5.68 -1.28
N GLY A 136 5.68 -6.32 -2.21
CA GLY A 136 5.18 -7.68 -2.02
C GLY A 136 6.33 -8.67 -1.83
N THR A 137 6.24 -9.51 -0.79
CA THR A 137 7.21 -10.57 -0.44
C THR A 137 6.73 -11.96 -0.83
N SER A 138 5.57 -12.07 -1.50
CA SER A 138 5.09 -13.33 -2.08
C SER A 138 6.20 -13.92 -2.93
N GLY A 139 7.02 -14.76 -2.31
CA GLY A 139 8.02 -15.54 -2.98
C GLY A 139 7.30 -16.31 -4.06
N GLU A 140 7.95 -16.43 -5.21
CA GLU A 140 7.57 -17.34 -6.27
C GLU A 140 6.98 -18.64 -5.71
N ARG A 141 5.66 -18.73 -5.71
CA ARG A 141 4.88 -19.97 -5.63
C ARG A 141 3.76 -19.84 -6.67
N ALA A 142 4.14 -19.56 -7.91
CA ALA A 142 3.53 -20.28 -9.01
C ALA A 142 4.15 -21.69 -8.94
N GLU A 143 3.50 -22.59 -8.20
CA GLU A 143 3.80 -24.01 -8.31
C GLU A 143 2.80 -24.65 -9.26
N ASP A 144 3.40 -25.44 -10.15
CA ASP A 144 2.90 -26.16 -11.33
C ASP A 144 1.63 -26.99 -11.11
#